data_AF-A0AAX3RVB6-F1
#
_entry.id   AF-A0AAX3RVB6-F1
#
_cell.length_a   1.000
_cell.length_b   1.000
_cell.length_c   1.000
_cell.angle_alpha   90.00
_cell.angle_beta   90.00
_cell.angle_gamma   90.00
#
_symmetry.space_group_name_H-M   'P 1'
#
loop_
_entity.id
_entity.type
_entity.pdbx_description
1 polymer ?
#
loop_
_entity_poly.entity_id
_entity_poly.type
_entity_poly.pdbx_seq_one_letter_code
_entity_poly.pdbx_strand_id
1 'polypeptide(L)'
;MKTLHGRCIRRWKLRFKPMCDSKTSPHYRKRDLKGYFRQYGIITADSMIQEMAFNNAKFDYQGNCPGWSPEFSKFFDENREKYINEARLFLNEEATNEEIDDLIEEEISNWN
;
A
#
# COMPACT_ATOMS: atom_id res chain seq x y z
N MET A 1 2.72 -18.77 0.59
CA MET A 1 2.11 -17.57 -0.04
C MET A 1 3.09 -16.41 0.00
N LYS A 2 3.13 -15.51 -0.99
CA LYS A 2 3.98 -14.30 -0.93
C LYS A 2 3.24 -13.22 -0.15
N THR A 3 3.93 -12.49 0.73
CA THR A 3 3.33 -11.38 1.49
C THR A 3 2.96 -10.22 0.56
N LEU A 4 1.99 -9.41 0.96
CA LEU A 4 1.55 -8.19 0.28
C LEU A 4 2.76 -7.26 0.03
N HIS A 5 3.55 -6.95 1.07
CA HIS A 5 4.77 -6.16 0.94
C HIS A 5 5.72 -6.73 -0.12
N GLY A 6 5.92 -8.04 -0.14
CA GLY A 6 6.78 -8.69 -1.14
C GLY A 6 6.23 -8.54 -2.56
N ARG A 7 4.91 -8.60 -2.74
CA ARG A 7 4.24 -8.35 -4.02
C ARG A 7 4.37 -6.89 -4.44
N CYS A 8 4.03 -5.93 -3.57
CA CYS A 8 4.11 -4.49 -3.86
C CYS A 8 5.55 -4.06 -4.23
N ILE A 9 6.56 -4.47 -3.46
CA ILE A 9 7.98 -4.22 -3.78
C ILE A 9 8.35 -4.78 -5.16
N ARG A 10 7.83 -5.97 -5.51
CA ARG A 10 8.09 -6.57 -6.83
C ARG A 10 7.38 -5.79 -7.93
N ARG A 11 6.13 -5.38 -7.75
CA ARG A 11 5.35 -4.60 -8.73
C ARG A 11 6.02 -3.26 -9.03
N TRP A 12 6.42 -2.50 -8.01
CA TRP A 12 7.21 -1.27 -8.17
C TRP A 12 8.49 -1.49 -8.98
N LYS A 13 9.25 -2.54 -8.67
CA LYS A 13 10.48 -2.87 -9.44
C LYS A 13 10.19 -3.25 -10.88
N LEU A 14 9.07 -3.92 -11.16
CA LEU A 14 8.68 -4.29 -12.52
C LEU A 14 8.24 -3.06 -13.32
N ARG A 15 7.41 -2.21 -12.72
CA ARG A 15 6.91 -0.99 -13.34
C ARG A 15 8.02 -0.05 -13.80
N PHE A 16 9.09 0.08 -13.00
CA PHE A 16 10.23 0.95 -13.31
C PHE A 16 11.41 0.23 -13.94
N LYS A 17 11.28 -1.07 -14.25
CA LYS A 17 12.33 -1.83 -14.94
C LYS A 17 12.78 -1.17 -16.25
N PRO A 18 11.88 -0.63 -17.11
CA PRO A 18 12.30 0.05 -18.35
C PRO A 18 13.11 1.33 -18.10
N MET A 19 12.86 2.05 -17.00
CA MET A 19 13.57 3.28 -16.65
C MET A 19 14.97 3.02 -16.05
N CYS A 20 15.22 1.80 -15.57
CA CYS A 20 16.51 1.40 -15.01
C CYS A 20 17.50 0.87 -16.05
N ASP A 21 17.12 0.84 -17.33
CA ASP A 21 18.02 0.44 -18.40
C ASP A 21 19.06 1.55 -18.64
N SER A 22 20.33 1.20 -18.52
CA SER A 22 21.47 2.10 -18.77
C SER A 22 21.50 2.65 -20.19
N LYS A 23 20.77 2.03 -21.13
CA LYS A 23 20.58 2.56 -22.48
C LYS A 23 19.59 3.72 -22.55
N THR A 24 18.73 3.85 -21.55
CA THR A 24 17.61 4.81 -21.52
C THR A 24 17.81 5.91 -20.49
N SER A 25 18.50 5.62 -19.39
CA SER A 25 18.75 6.58 -18.30
C SER A 25 20.22 6.98 -18.21
N PRO A 26 20.60 8.21 -18.64
CA PRO A 26 21.97 8.69 -18.53
C PRO A 26 22.38 9.04 -17.09
N HIS A 27 21.41 9.27 -16.19
CA HIS A 27 21.66 9.77 -14.83
C HIS A 27 21.46 8.72 -13.73
N TYR A 28 20.51 7.79 -13.89
CA TYR A 28 20.16 6.85 -12.82
C TYR A 28 20.49 5.41 -13.21
N ARG A 29 21.21 4.70 -12.33
CA ARG A 29 21.47 3.26 -12.49
C ARG A 29 20.50 2.45 -11.65
N LYS A 30 20.31 1.18 -12.04
CA LYS A 30 19.48 0.21 -11.31
C LYS A 30 19.76 0.14 -9.81
N ARG A 31 21.02 0.32 -9.38
CA ARG A 31 21.40 0.29 -7.96
C ARG A 31 20.86 1.50 -7.18
N ASP A 32 20.80 2.66 -7.83
CA ASP A 32 20.43 3.93 -7.21
C ASP A 32 18.92 3.94 -6.94
N LEU A 33 18.15 3.32 -7.83
CA LEU A 33 16.69 3.24 -7.74
C LEU A 33 16.17 2.03 -6.94
N LYS A 34 17.04 1.04 -6.64
CA LYS A 34 16.63 -0.20 -5.94
C LYS A 34 16.10 0.08 -4.51
N GLY A 35 16.73 1.01 -3.80
CA GLY A 35 16.29 1.43 -2.46
C GLY A 35 14.95 2.17 -2.52
N TYR A 36 14.85 3.10 -3.46
CA TYR A 36 13.67 3.91 -3.72
C TYR A 36 12.42 3.04 -3.96
N PHE A 37 12.46 2.11 -4.92
CA PHE A 37 11.30 1.24 -5.20
C PHE A 37 10.97 0.26 -4.07
N ARG A 38 11.96 -0.12 -3.25
CA ARG A 38 11.68 -0.93 -2.06
C ARG A 38 10.87 -0.12 -1.05
N GLN A 39 11.24 1.13 -0.81
CA GLN A 39 10.52 2.01 0.10
C GLN A 39 9.09 2.24 -0.37
N TYR A 40 8.90 2.62 -1.64
CA TYR A 40 7.55 2.82 -2.18
C TYR A 40 6.70 1.55 -2.17
N GLY A 41 7.31 0.39 -2.45
CA GLY A 41 6.58 -0.88 -2.30
C GLY A 41 6.17 -1.22 -0.86
N ILE A 42 6.89 -0.74 0.14
CA ILE A 42 6.47 -0.86 1.55
C ILE A 42 5.33 0.11 1.83
N ILE A 43 5.48 1.37 1.41
CA ILE A 43 4.47 2.42 1.60
C ILE A 43 3.14 2.00 0.97
N THR A 44 3.12 1.56 -0.29
CA THR A 44 1.88 1.08 -0.94
C THR A 44 1.22 -0.05 -0.16
N ALA A 45 1.98 -1.04 0.30
CA ALA A 45 1.43 -2.14 1.08
C ALA A 45 0.86 -1.67 2.44
N ASP A 46 1.56 -0.77 3.12
CA ASP A 46 1.11 -0.21 4.39
C ASP A 46 -0.15 0.64 4.20
N SER A 47 -0.23 1.46 3.14
CA SER A 47 -1.43 2.23 2.79
C SER A 47 -2.63 1.33 2.55
N MET A 48 -2.49 0.28 1.74
CA MET A 48 -3.56 -0.70 1.49
C MET A 48 -4.07 -1.34 2.79
N ILE A 49 -3.14 -1.74 3.68
CA ILE A 49 -3.49 -2.35 4.97
C ILE A 49 -4.21 -1.34 5.87
N GLN A 50 -3.71 -0.12 5.97
CA GLN A 50 -4.31 0.92 6.81
C GLN A 50 -5.71 1.29 6.33
N GLU A 51 -5.90 1.44 5.02
CA GLU A 51 -7.19 1.79 4.43
C GLU A 51 -8.23 0.68 4.66
N MET A 52 -7.86 -0.58 4.38
CA MET A 52 -8.74 -1.73 4.66
C MET A 52 -9.07 -1.83 6.15
N ALA A 53 -8.08 -1.70 7.03
CA ALA A 53 -8.28 -1.75 8.48
C ALA A 53 -9.21 -0.63 8.96
N PHE A 54 -9.01 0.59 8.46
CA PHE A 54 -9.84 1.75 8.77
C PHE A 54 -11.29 1.54 8.30
N ASN A 55 -11.48 1.06 7.07
CA ASN A 55 -12.81 0.81 6.50
C ASN A 55 -13.56 -0.30 7.25
N ASN A 56 -12.87 -1.39 7.62
CA ASN A 56 -13.45 -2.46 8.43
C ASN A 56 -13.85 -1.95 9.82
N ALA A 57 -12.98 -1.19 10.49
CA ALA A 57 -13.30 -0.59 11.78
C ALA A 57 -14.48 0.38 11.69
N LYS A 58 -14.54 1.17 10.61
CA LYS A 58 -15.64 2.10 10.37
C LYS A 58 -16.97 1.37 10.16
N PHE A 59 -16.95 0.22 9.49
CA PHE A 59 -18.12 -0.62 9.30
C PHE A 59 -18.63 -1.21 10.63
N ASP A 60 -17.72 -1.67 11.48
CA ASP A 60 -18.05 -2.22 12.80
C ASP A 60 -18.47 -1.16 13.82
N TYR A 61 -18.04 0.09 13.62
CA TYR A 61 -18.33 1.18 14.54
C TYR A 61 -19.82 1.55 14.48
N GLN A 62 -20.58 1.13 15.49
CA GLN A 62 -22.02 1.38 15.64
C GLN A 62 -22.38 2.83 16.01
N GLY A 63 -21.41 3.76 15.98
CA GLY A 63 -21.66 5.15 16.30
C GLY A 63 -22.46 5.86 15.21
N ASN A 64 -23.27 6.85 15.62
CA ASN A 64 -24.23 7.53 14.74
C ASN A 64 -23.58 8.56 13.77
N CYS A 65 -22.26 8.50 13.56
CA CYS A 65 -21.52 9.45 12.73
C CYS A 65 -21.02 8.75 11.45
N PRO A 66 -21.47 9.18 10.25
CA PRO A 66 -21.09 8.54 8.98
C PRO A 66 -19.64 8.84 8.53
N GLY A 67 -18.89 9.62 9.31
CA GLY A 67 -17.56 10.13 8.95
C GLY A 67 -16.53 9.97 10.06
N TRP A 68 -15.42 10.69 9.92
CA TRP A 68 -14.42 10.79 10.96
C TRP A 68 -15.03 11.50 12.19
N SER A 69 -14.86 10.90 13.36
CA SER A 69 -15.22 11.49 14.64
C SER A 69 -14.11 11.19 15.66
N PRO A 70 -13.91 12.06 16.67
CA PRO A 70 -12.97 11.78 17.76
C PRO A 70 -13.25 10.44 18.46
N GLU A 71 -14.52 10.08 18.61
CA GLU A 71 -14.97 8.84 19.22
C GLU A 71 -14.57 7.63 18.36
N PHE A 72 -14.78 7.72 17.04
CA PHE A 72 -14.32 6.69 16.12
C PHE A 72 -12.78 6.57 16.11
N SER A 73 -12.06 7.70 16.10
CA SER A 73 -10.60 7.69 16.14
C SER A 73 -10.09 6.95 17.38
N LYS A 74 -10.67 7.23 18.55
CA LYS A 74 -10.32 6.54 19.79
C LYS A 74 -10.65 5.05 19.72
N PHE A 75 -11.84 4.69 19.22
CA PHE A 75 -12.22 3.29 19.01
C PHE A 75 -11.24 2.57 18.09
N PHE A 76 -10.86 3.19 16.97
CA PHE A 76 -9.91 2.61 16.04
C PHE A 76 -8.54 2.46 16.67
N ASP A 77 -8.05 3.46 17.41
CA ASP A 77 -6.74 3.40 18.08
C ASP A 77 -6.68 2.27 19.13
N GLU A 78 -7.76 2.06 19.89
CA GLU A 78 -7.87 0.97 20.88
C GLU A 78 -7.90 -0.42 20.22
N ASN A 79 -8.39 -0.52 18.98
CA ASN A 79 -8.55 -1.78 18.25
C ASN A 79 -7.61 -1.93 17.04
N ARG A 80 -6.67 -1.01 16.86
CA ARG A 80 -5.89 -0.83 15.63
C ARG A 80 -5.14 -2.09 15.24
N GLU A 81 -4.48 -2.72 16.20
CA GLU A 81 -3.67 -3.91 15.95
C GLU A 81 -4.51 -5.08 15.38
N LYS A 82 -5.73 -5.28 15.91
CA LYS A 82 -6.67 -6.29 15.42
C LYS A 82 -6.99 -6.06 13.95
N TYR A 83 -7.48 -4.88 13.61
CA TYR A 83 -7.88 -4.56 12.23
C TYR A 83 -6.71 -4.58 11.25
N ILE A 84 -5.53 -4.13 11.66
CA ILE A 84 -4.32 -4.19 10.83
C ILE A 84 -3.90 -5.63 10.55
N ASN A 85 -3.99 -6.52 11.55
CA ASN A 85 -3.65 -7.93 11.38
C ASN A 85 -4.66 -8.65 10.46
N GLU A 86 -5.95 -8.41 10.65
CA GLU A 86 -7.02 -8.96 9.80
C GLU A 86 -6.88 -8.46 8.36
N ALA A 87 -6.73 -7.16 8.16
CA ALA A 87 -6.51 -6.57 6.84
C ALA A 87 -5.25 -7.14 6.16
N ARG A 88 -4.15 -7.30 6.91
CA ARG A 88 -2.92 -7.90 6.37
C ARG A 88 -3.13 -9.35 5.94
N LEU A 89 -3.82 -10.17 6.74
CA LEU A 89 -4.10 -11.56 6.40
C LEU A 89 -4.97 -11.65 5.16
N PHE A 90 -6.07 -10.91 5.14
CA PHE A 90 -6.98 -10.83 3.99
C PHE A 90 -6.25 -10.38 2.73
N LEU A 91 -5.55 -9.25 2.78
CA LEU A 91 -4.88 -8.70 1.61
C LEU A 91 -3.75 -9.60 1.13
N ASN A 92 -3.05 -10.35 1.99
CA ASN A 92 -2.07 -11.33 1.54
C ASN A 92 -2.71 -12.36 0.57
N GLU A 93 -3.94 -12.78 0.86
CA GLU A 93 -4.68 -13.78 0.10
C GLU A 93 -5.35 -13.17 -1.13
N GLU A 94 -6.14 -12.13 -0.92
CA GLU A 94 -7.10 -11.65 -1.91
C GLU A 94 -6.56 -10.53 -2.81
N ALA A 95 -5.60 -9.72 -2.35
CA ALA A 95 -5.13 -8.60 -3.16
C ALA A 95 -4.46 -9.10 -4.44
N THR A 96 -4.96 -8.60 -5.56
CA THR A 96 -4.52 -8.95 -6.91
C THR A 96 -3.30 -8.14 -7.31
N ASN A 97 -2.61 -8.57 -8.37
CA ASN A 97 -1.51 -7.75 -8.91
C ASN A 97 -2.04 -6.52 -9.64
N GLU A 98 -3.25 -6.58 -10.21
CA GLU A 98 -3.88 -5.50 -10.97
C GLU A 98 -4.21 -4.34 -10.05
N GLU A 99 -4.87 -4.58 -8.91
CA GLU A 99 -5.12 -3.55 -7.90
C GLU A 99 -3.83 -2.87 -7.41
N ILE A 100 -2.76 -3.65 -7.21
CA ILE A 100 -1.47 -3.08 -6.83
C ILE A 100 -0.89 -2.23 -7.96
N ASP A 101 -1.04 -2.62 -9.22
CA ASP A 101 -0.55 -1.85 -10.36
C ASP A 101 -1.33 -0.54 -10.52
N ASP A 102 -2.65 -0.58 -10.36
CA ASP A 102 -3.52 0.60 -10.45
C ASP A 102 -3.12 1.64 -9.38
N LEU A 103 -2.90 1.21 -8.13
CA LEU A 103 -2.40 2.08 -7.06
C LEU A 103 -1.02 2.66 -7.36
N ILE A 104 -0.16 1.92 -8.06
CA ILE A 104 1.16 2.42 -8.47
C ILE A 104 1.00 3.49 -9.56
N GLU A 105 0.15 3.29 -10.56
CA GLU A 105 -0.10 4.32 -11.59
C GLU A 105 -0.76 5.55 -11.00
N GLU A 106 -1.69 5.39 -10.05
CA GLU A 106 -2.31 6.51 -9.33
C GLU A 106 -1.25 7.34 -8.61
N GLU A 107 -0.41 6.70 -7.78
CA GLU A 107 0.68 7.36 -7.05
C GLU A 107 1.63 8.09 -8.02
N ILE A 108 2.02 7.46 -9.13
CA ILE A 108 2.87 8.09 -10.15
C ILE A 108 2.18 9.28 -10.80
N SER A 109 0.87 9.21 -11.05
CA SER A 109 0.12 10.29 -11.66
C SER A 109 0.04 11.53 -10.76
N ASN A 110 0.04 11.32 -9.44
CA ASN A 110 0.09 12.39 -8.42
C ASN A 110 1.45 13.07 -8.26
N TRP A 111 2.51 12.61 -8.96
CA TRP A 111 3.84 13.23 -8.88
C TRP A 111 4.04 14.41 -9.84
N ASN A 112 3.05 14.72 -10.69
CA ASN A 112 3.03 15.84 -11.64
C ASN A 112 1.95 16.86 -11.28
#